data_AF-A0A7K5MUH5-F1
#
_entry.id   AF-A0A7K5MUH5-F1
#
_cell.length_a   1.000
_cell.length_b   1.000
_cell.length_c   1.000
_cell.angle_alpha   90.00
_cell.angle_beta   90.00
_cell.angle_gamma   90.00
#
_symmetry.space_group_name_H-M   'P 1'
#
loop_
_entity.id
_entity.type
_entity.pdbx_description
1 polymer ?
#
loop_
_entity_poly.entity_id
_entity_poly.type
_entity_poly.pdbx_seq_one_letter_code
_entity_poly.pdbx_strand_id
1 'polypeptide(L)'
;MADMIFGSGSGPWVCPNDRQLALRAKLQTGWSVHTFQTEKQRKMQALSPQELELILGVIRRAEQLDVAEQQRVGRLVERLENMRRNAMGNGLSQCLLCGEMLGLLGSSSVFCQDCKKKVCTKCGIETVGAQKRPLWLCKICSEQREVWKRSGAWFYKGLPKFITPLKSSSSSRALELQGQPWQGEPESVGSRRSFTWARGK
;
A
#
# COMPACT_ATOMS: atom_id res chain seq x y z
N MET A 1 -9.39 -7.61 50.94
CA MET A 1 -9.72 -6.20 50.62
C MET A 1 -9.49 -5.92 49.12
N ALA A 2 -9.96 -6.80 48.23
CA ALA A 2 -9.71 -6.70 46.77
C ALA A 2 -10.98 -6.95 45.93
N ASP A 3 -12.16 -6.70 46.49
CA ASP A 3 -13.46 -6.95 45.84
C ASP A 3 -14.15 -5.63 45.46
N MET A 4 -13.54 -4.79 44.61
CA MET A 4 -14.22 -3.58 44.07
C MET A 4 -13.77 -3.13 42.67
N ILE A 5 -13.11 -3.95 41.85
CA ILE A 5 -12.59 -3.50 40.53
C ILE A 5 -13.50 -3.87 39.33
N PHE A 6 -14.43 -4.79 39.51
CA PHE A 6 -15.35 -5.20 38.44
C PHE A 6 -16.78 -4.73 38.74
N GLY A 7 -16.95 -3.41 38.84
CA GLY A 7 -18.29 -2.82 38.90
C GLY A 7 -19.07 -3.19 37.63
N SER A 8 -20.22 -3.85 37.81
CA SER A 8 -21.25 -4.05 36.77
C SER A 8 -21.96 -2.73 36.46
N GLY A 9 -21.18 -1.68 36.16
CA GLY A 9 -21.66 -0.34 35.97
C GLY A 9 -22.10 -0.11 34.52
N SER A 10 -23.33 0.33 34.35
CA SER A 10 -23.88 0.97 33.14
C SER A 10 -23.23 2.34 32.84
N GLY A 11 -21.92 2.46 33.05
CA GLY A 11 -21.15 3.70 32.87
C GLY A 11 -20.67 3.87 31.43
N PRO A 12 -20.28 5.09 31.02
CA PRO A 12 -19.66 5.35 29.72
C PRO A 12 -18.43 4.49 29.52
N TRP A 13 -18.24 3.93 28.32
CA TRP A 13 -17.06 3.14 28.02
C TRP A 13 -15.80 4.01 28.09
N VAL A 14 -14.83 3.60 28.93
CA VAL A 14 -13.53 4.24 29.05
C VAL A 14 -12.47 3.28 28.51
N CYS A 15 -11.64 3.75 27.58
CA CYS A 15 -10.57 2.95 27.00
C CYS A 15 -9.55 2.57 28.10
N PRO A 16 -9.22 1.27 28.31
CA PRO A 16 -8.25 0.87 29.32
C PRO A 16 -6.86 1.42 29.01
N ASN A 17 -6.04 1.62 30.05
CA ASN A 17 -4.65 2.03 29.83
C ASN A 17 -3.79 0.89 29.25
N ASP A 18 -2.66 1.25 28.62
CA ASP A 18 -1.77 0.29 27.93
C ASP A 18 -1.26 -0.84 28.84
N ARG A 19 -1.03 -0.54 30.13
CA ARG A 19 -0.58 -1.54 31.10
C ARG A 19 -1.65 -2.61 31.35
N GLN A 20 -2.91 -2.20 31.40
CA GLN A 20 -4.06 -3.11 31.53
C GLN A 20 -4.29 -3.93 30.25
N LEU A 21 -4.12 -3.33 29.07
CA LEU A 21 -4.23 -4.04 27.79
C LEU A 21 -3.13 -5.10 27.63
N ALA A 22 -1.88 -4.75 27.95
CA ALA A 22 -0.76 -5.67 27.90
C ALA A 22 -0.92 -6.85 28.89
N LEU A 23 -1.42 -6.57 30.10
CA LEU A 23 -1.71 -7.61 31.08
C LEU A 23 -2.81 -8.55 30.58
N ARG A 24 -3.90 -8.00 30.01
CA ARG A 24 -4.99 -8.81 29.46
C ARG A 24 -4.56 -9.71 28.30
N ALA A 25 -3.70 -9.19 27.41
CA ALA A 25 -3.12 -9.96 26.33
C ALA A 25 -2.28 -11.14 26.87
N LYS A 26 -1.45 -10.91 27.90
CA LYS A 26 -0.69 -11.98 28.58
C LYS A 26 -1.56 -13.03 29.24
N LEU A 27 -2.67 -12.60 29.84
CA LEU A 27 -3.62 -13.48 30.53
C LEU A 27 -4.65 -14.13 29.58
N GLN A 28 -4.59 -13.85 28.27
CA GLN A 28 -5.58 -14.29 27.27
C GLN A 28 -7.04 -13.96 27.65
N THR A 29 -7.24 -12.86 28.38
CA THR A 29 -8.58 -12.44 28.84
C THR A 29 -9.28 -11.51 27.86
N GLY A 30 -8.78 -11.43 26.62
CA GLY A 30 -9.31 -10.59 25.53
C GLY A 30 -9.07 -9.08 25.70
N TRP A 31 -9.45 -8.30 24.70
CA TRP A 31 -9.13 -6.86 24.63
C TRP A 31 -10.16 -5.95 25.31
N SER A 32 -11.32 -6.48 25.69
CA SER A 32 -12.36 -5.73 26.41
C SER A 32 -12.40 -6.10 27.89
N VAL A 33 -12.77 -5.14 28.75
CA VAL A 33 -13.05 -5.38 30.18
C VAL A 33 -14.24 -6.34 30.39
N HIS A 34 -14.99 -6.60 29.32
CA HIS A 34 -16.28 -7.26 29.31
C HIS A 34 -16.26 -8.65 28.66
N THR A 35 -15.09 -9.25 28.49
CA THR A 35 -14.94 -10.58 27.88
C THR A 35 -15.76 -11.68 28.57
N PHE A 36 -16.09 -11.51 29.86
CA PHE A 36 -16.97 -12.38 30.65
C PHE A 36 -18.40 -11.85 30.85
N GLN A 37 -18.88 -10.89 30.05
CA GLN A 37 -20.29 -10.54 30.05
C GLN A 37 -21.15 -11.77 29.69
N THR A 38 -22.23 -11.97 30.45
CA THR A 38 -23.18 -13.07 30.21
C THR A 38 -23.68 -13.04 28.76
N GLU A 39 -23.99 -14.21 28.20
CA GLU A 39 -24.53 -14.37 26.84
C GLU A 39 -25.70 -13.40 26.52
N LYS A 40 -26.45 -13.04 27.58
CA LYS A 40 -27.53 -12.05 27.59
C LYS A 40 -27.08 -10.64 27.19
N GLN A 41 -25.93 -10.16 27.67
CA GLN A 41 -25.40 -8.83 27.32
C GLN A 41 -24.79 -8.80 25.92
N ARG A 42 -24.20 -9.91 25.43
CA ARG A 42 -23.79 -10.02 24.01
C ARG A 42 -24.99 -9.96 23.07
N LYS A 43 -26.11 -10.60 23.43
CA LYS A 43 -27.39 -10.47 22.71
C LYS A 43 -27.92 -9.03 22.71
N MET A 44 -27.65 -8.23 23.74
CA MET A 44 -28.03 -6.81 23.78
C MET A 44 -27.17 -5.92 22.87
N GLN A 45 -26.00 -6.38 22.42
CA GLN A 45 -25.15 -5.71 21.43
C GLN A 45 -25.30 -6.30 20.02
N ALA A 46 -26.27 -7.20 19.82
CA ALA A 46 -26.53 -7.76 18.50
C ALA A 46 -27.12 -6.68 17.60
N LEU A 47 -26.44 -6.42 16.49
CA LEU A 47 -26.94 -5.53 15.45
C LEU A 47 -28.28 -6.06 14.96
N SER A 48 -29.27 -5.18 14.86
CA SER A 48 -30.49 -5.52 14.15
C SER A 48 -30.15 -5.86 12.69
N PRO A 49 -30.98 -6.67 12.01
CA PRO A 49 -30.76 -6.97 10.59
C PRO A 49 -30.65 -5.72 9.72
N GLN A 50 -31.35 -4.64 10.10
CA GLN A 50 -31.30 -3.36 9.40
C GLN A 50 -29.96 -2.62 9.60
N GLU A 51 -29.46 -2.54 10.83
CA GLU A 51 -28.14 -1.95 11.11
C GLU A 51 -27.02 -2.73 10.43
N LEU A 52 -27.12 -4.06 10.41
CA LEU A 52 -26.17 -4.92 9.71
C LEU A 52 -26.13 -4.59 8.21
N GLU A 53 -27.29 -4.44 7.54
CA GLU A 53 -27.31 -4.10 6.12
C GLU A 53 -26.75 -2.70 5.85
N LEU A 54 -26.96 -1.73 6.75
CA LEU A 54 -26.35 -0.40 6.64
C LEU A 54 -24.81 -0.48 6.69
N ILE A 55 -24.27 -1.26 7.63
CA ILE A 55 -22.82 -1.46 7.77
C ILE A 55 -22.26 -2.18 6.54
N LEU A 56 -22.92 -3.24 6.08
CA LEU A 56 -22.52 -3.94 4.85
C LEU A 56 -22.55 -3.00 3.64
N GLY A 57 -23.52 -2.09 3.57
CA GLY A 57 -23.59 -1.05 2.54
C GLY A 57 -22.38 -0.10 2.57
N VAL A 58 -21.88 0.28 3.75
CA VAL A 58 -20.65 1.08 3.90
C VAL A 58 -19.44 0.29 3.40
N ILE A 59 -19.31 -0.97 3.80
CA ILE A 59 -18.18 -1.83 3.39
C ILE A 59 -18.16 -1.99 1.87
N ARG A 60 -19.28 -2.32 1.23
CA ARG A 60 -19.36 -2.46 -0.23
C ARG A 60 -18.93 -1.18 -0.96
N ARG A 61 -19.29 0.00 -0.46
CA ARG A 61 -18.84 1.28 -1.05
C ARG A 61 -17.34 1.50 -0.85
N ALA A 62 -16.80 1.16 0.32
CA ALA A 62 -15.37 1.24 0.58
C ALA A 62 -14.58 0.30 -0.35
N GLU A 63 -15.04 -0.94 -0.53
CA GLU A 63 -14.43 -1.91 -1.46
C GLU A 63 -14.45 -1.41 -2.92
N GLN A 64 -15.54 -0.78 -3.36
CA GLN A 64 -15.63 -0.17 -4.70
C GLN A 64 -14.62 0.97 -4.88
N LEU A 65 -14.45 1.82 -3.86
CA LEU A 65 -13.45 2.89 -3.87
C LEU A 65 -12.03 2.31 -3.91
N ASP A 66 -11.76 1.27 -3.13
CA ASP A 66 -10.47 0.58 -3.12
C ASP A 66 -10.12 0.01 -4.51
N VAL A 67 -11.08 -0.64 -5.17
CA VAL A 67 -10.87 -1.17 -6.54
C VAL A 67 -10.59 -0.04 -7.54
N ALA A 68 -11.35 1.06 -7.49
CA ALA A 68 -11.13 2.21 -8.35
C ALA A 68 -9.73 2.83 -8.13
N GLU A 69 -9.29 2.90 -6.87
CA GLU A 69 -7.97 3.39 -6.51
C GLU A 69 -6.85 2.45 -6.99
N GLN A 70 -7.03 1.13 -6.84
CA GLN A 70 -6.08 0.13 -7.35
C GLN A 70 -5.87 0.26 -8.86
N GLN A 71 -6.93 0.51 -9.63
CA GLN A 71 -6.83 0.74 -11.08
C GLN A 71 -6.15 2.07 -11.40
N ARG A 72 -6.41 3.12 -10.62
CA ARG A 72 -5.77 4.43 -10.79
C ARG A 72 -4.27 4.35 -10.55
N VAL A 73 -3.85 3.73 -9.44
CA VAL A 73 -2.43 3.48 -9.14
C VAL A 73 -1.81 2.60 -10.22
N GLY A 74 -2.52 1.59 -10.71
CA GLY A 74 -2.07 0.73 -11.80
C GLY A 74 -1.67 1.50 -13.05
N ARG A 75 -2.47 2.49 -13.47
CA ARG A 75 -2.14 3.37 -14.61
C ARG A 75 -0.89 4.23 -14.37
N LEU A 76 -0.67 4.68 -13.13
CA LEU A 76 0.55 5.43 -12.76
C LEU A 76 1.80 4.56 -12.87
N VAL A 77 1.72 3.33 -12.35
CA VAL A 77 2.82 2.37 -12.42
C VAL A 77 3.10 1.98 -13.88
N GLU A 78 2.05 1.67 -14.65
CA GLU A 78 2.21 1.32 -16.07
C GLU A 78 2.91 2.42 -16.87
N ARG A 79 2.52 3.68 -16.68
CA ARG A 79 3.18 4.83 -17.33
C ARG A 79 4.67 4.89 -16.96
N LEU A 80 5.00 4.72 -15.69
CA LEU A 80 6.38 4.73 -15.22
C LEU A 80 7.19 3.56 -15.83
N GLU A 81 6.63 2.36 -15.88
CA GLU A 81 7.26 1.19 -16.51
C GLU A 81 7.42 1.38 -18.02
N ASN A 82 6.46 2.01 -18.71
CA ASN A 82 6.62 2.40 -20.11
C ASN A 82 7.84 3.33 -20.30
N MET A 83 8.02 4.32 -19.42
CA MET A 83 9.18 5.21 -19.48
C MET A 83 10.49 4.44 -19.26
N ARG A 84 10.51 3.46 -18.35
CA ARG A 84 11.67 2.58 -18.12
C ARG A 84 12.02 1.74 -19.33
N ARG A 85 11.01 1.09 -19.94
CA ARG A 85 11.20 0.25 -21.14
C ARG A 85 11.68 1.03 -22.36
N ASN A 86 11.32 2.31 -22.46
CA ASN A 86 11.71 3.18 -23.58
C ASN A 86 13.04 3.92 -23.35
N ALA A 87 13.76 3.67 -22.25
CA ALA A 87 15.08 4.25 -22.03
C ALA A 87 16.12 3.59 -22.95
N MET A 88 16.88 4.41 -23.70
CA MET A 88 17.72 3.90 -24.79
C MET A 88 19.22 3.84 -24.49
N GLY A 89 19.72 4.59 -23.50
CA GLY A 89 21.15 4.75 -23.26
C GLY A 89 21.69 4.03 -22.02
N ASN A 90 23.02 3.93 -21.95
CA ASN A 90 23.71 3.28 -20.83
C ASN A 90 23.82 4.15 -19.57
N GLY A 91 23.64 5.47 -19.67
CA GLY A 91 23.77 6.40 -18.56
C GLY A 91 25.21 6.65 -18.10
N LEU A 92 26.20 6.39 -18.96
CA LEU A 92 27.64 6.56 -18.68
C LEU A 92 28.31 7.47 -19.71
N SER A 93 28.39 6.99 -20.96
CA SER A 93 28.85 7.74 -22.14
C SER A 93 27.68 8.26 -22.96
N GLN A 94 26.51 7.66 -22.82
CA GLN A 94 25.27 8.05 -23.47
C GLN A 94 24.23 8.48 -22.43
N CYS A 95 23.35 9.41 -22.80
CA CYS A 95 22.20 9.80 -21.99
C CYS A 95 21.31 8.59 -21.73
N LEU A 96 21.03 8.27 -20.46
CA LEU A 96 20.18 7.14 -20.07
C LEU A 96 18.85 7.10 -20.83
N LEU A 97 18.23 8.26 -21.09
CA LEU A 97 16.90 8.33 -21.67
C LEU A 97 16.91 8.29 -23.20
N CYS A 98 17.57 9.26 -23.85
CA CYS A 98 17.53 9.41 -25.30
C CYS A 98 18.68 8.73 -26.06
N GLY A 99 19.70 8.22 -25.37
CA GLY A 99 20.86 7.57 -26.01
C GLY A 99 21.87 8.51 -26.67
N GLU A 100 21.66 9.83 -26.66
CA GLU A 100 22.63 10.81 -27.18
C GLU A 100 24.01 10.68 -26.50
N MET A 101 25.08 10.84 -27.27
CA MET A 101 26.45 10.85 -26.74
C MET A 101 26.66 12.06 -25.81
N LEU A 102 27.35 11.83 -24.70
CA LEU A 102 27.65 12.84 -23.69
C LEU A 102 29.15 13.14 -23.64
N GLY A 103 29.52 14.39 -23.39
CA GLY A 103 30.93 14.80 -23.23
C GLY A 103 31.34 15.90 -24.22
N LEU A 104 32.63 15.97 -24.53
CA LEU A 104 33.24 17.08 -25.30
C LEU A 104 32.64 17.28 -26.71
N LEU A 105 32.32 16.17 -27.39
CA LEU A 105 31.70 16.18 -28.73
C LEU A 105 30.19 15.92 -28.68
N GLY A 106 29.61 15.89 -27.48
CA GLY A 106 28.22 15.49 -27.25
C GLY A 106 27.44 16.52 -26.46
N SER A 107 26.23 16.14 -26.05
CA SER A 107 25.38 16.97 -25.20
C SER A 107 25.99 17.13 -23.80
N SER A 108 25.80 18.30 -23.19
CA SER A 108 26.14 18.52 -21.78
C SER A 108 25.35 17.54 -20.89
N SER A 109 26.00 17.06 -19.83
CA SER A 109 25.47 15.99 -18.98
C SER A 109 25.38 16.37 -17.52
N VAL A 110 24.38 15.82 -16.85
CA VAL A 110 24.16 15.94 -15.40
C VAL A 110 23.95 14.55 -14.79
N PHE A 111 24.25 14.40 -13.50
CA PHE A 111 24.00 13.16 -12.76
C PHE A 111 22.64 13.17 -12.08
N CYS A 112 21.86 12.11 -12.28
CA CYS A 112 20.65 11.88 -11.51
C CYS A 112 21.00 11.50 -10.06
N GLN A 113 20.45 12.23 -9.09
CA GLN A 113 20.72 11.97 -7.68
C GLN A 113 20.20 10.59 -7.22
N ASP A 114 19.11 10.09 -7.81
CA ASP A 114 18.48 8.85 -7.37
C ASP A 114 19.16 7.62 -7.96
N CYS A 115 19.28 7.54 -9.30
CA CYS A 115 19.80 6.35 -9.97
C CYS A 115 21.30 6.41 -10.29
N LYS A 116 21.98 7.53 -10.00
CA LYS A 116 23.42 7.78 -10.22
C LYS A 116 23.90 7.66 -11.68
N LYS A 117 22.97 7.63 -12.64
CA LYS A 117 23.27 7.62 -14.08
C LYS A 117 23.30 9.03 -14.66
N LYS A 118 24.05 9.21 -15.75
CA LYS A 118 24.12 10.46 -16.51
C LYS A 118 22.94 10.60 -17.47
N VAL A 119 22.43 11.82 -17.59
CA VAL A 119 21.46 12.24 -18.61
C VAL A 119 21.89 13.57 -19.21
N CYS A 120 21.47 13.84 -20.46
CA CYS A 120 21.64 15.17 -21.01
C CYS A 120 20.72 16.17 -20.29
N THR A 121 21.04 17.46 -20.35
CA THR A 121 20.26 18.54 -19.69
C THR A 121 18.79 18.59 -20.15
N LYS A 122 18.47 18.15 -21.38
CA LYS A 122 17.09 18.02 -21.89
C LYS A 122 16.30 16.87 -21.25
N CYS A 123 17.00 15.85 -20.76
CA CYS A 123 16.45 14.65 -20.13
C CYS A 123 16.54 14.68 -18.60
N GLY A 124 17.26 15.67 -18.05
CA GLY A 124 17.30 16.00 -16.64
C GLY A 124 16.21 17.01 -16.26
N ILE A 125 15.86 17.01 -14.97
CA ILE A 125 15.02 18.01 -14.31
C ILE A 125 15.82 18.53 -13.13
N GLU A 126 16.02 19.84 -13.08
CA GLU A 126 16.56 20.52 -11.91
C GLU A 126 15.45 20.78 -10.90
N THR A 127 15.68 20.42 -9.65
CA THR A 127 14.73 20.63 -8.55
C THR A 127 15.48 20.97 -7.27
N VAL A 128 14.73 21.35 -6.23
CA VAL A 128 15.30 21.75 -4.94
C VAL A 128 15.15 20.62 -3.94
N GLY A 129 16.27 20.21 -3.33
CA GLY A 129 16.27 19.17 -2.30
C GLY A 129 15.77 19.66 -0.95
N ALA A 130 15.62 18.72 -0.02
CA ALA A 130 15.23 19.02 1.36
C ALA A 130 16.12 20.07 2.04
N GLN A 131 17.41 20.11 1.69
CA GLN A 131 18.41 21.05 2.22
C GLN A 131 18.49 22.37 1.43
N LYS A 132 17.46 22.71 0.64
CA LYS A 132 17.42 23.88 -0.25
C LYS A 132 18.57 23.96 -1.28
N ARG A 133 19.23 22.83 -1.54
CA ARG A 133 20.29 22.73 -2.55
C ARG A 133 19.70 22.27 -3.88
N PRO A 134 20.18 22.80 -5.02
CA PRO A 134 19.78 22.31 -6.33
C PRO A 134 20.24 20.86 -6.49
N LEU A 135 19.38 20.03 -7.06
CA LEU A 135 19.66 18.64 -7.41
C LEU A 135 19.06 18.32 -8.77
N TRP A 136 19.64 17.34 -9.44
CA TRP A 136 19.17 16.86 -10.74
C TRP A 136 18.57 15.47 -10.64
N LEU A 137 17.46 15.25 -11.34
CA LEU A 137 16.83 13.95 -11.53
C LEU A 137 16.66 13.67 -13.02
N CYS A 138 16.78 12.41 -13.43
CA CYS A 138 16.26 12.03 -14.74
C CYS A 138 14.73 12.04 -14.72
N LYS A 139 14.09 12.22 -15.88
CA LYS A 139 12.61 12.21 -15.99
C LYS A 139 11.96 10.94 -15.40
N ILE A 140 12.61 9.77 -15.50
CA ILE A 140 12.11 8.53 -14.89
C ILE A 140 12.11 8.61 -13.35
N CYS A 141 13.21 9.06 -12.74
CA CYS A 141 13.27 9.19 -11.27
C CYS A 141 12.34 10.28 -10.76
N SER A 142 12.19 11.39 -11.50
CA SER A 142 11.20 12.41 -11.19
C SER A 142 9.78 11.83 -11.22
N GLU A 143 9.39 11.12 -12.28
CA GLU A 143 8.08 10.47 -12.36
C GLU A 143 7.91 9.42 -11.24
N GLN A 144 8.96 8.66 -10.90
CA GLN A 144 8.91 7.71 -9.78
C GLN A 144 8.55 8.40 -8.45
N ARG A 145 9.11 9.59 -8.18
CA ARG A 145 8.77 10.38 -6.99
C ARG A 145 7.33 10.88 -7.03
N GLU A 146 6.84 11.30 -8.19
CA GLU A 146 5.43 11.68 -8.36
C GLU A 146 4.48 10.51 -8.14
N VAL A 147 4.81 9.32 -8.64
CA VAL A 147 4.04 8.10 -8.37
C VAL A 147 4.00 7.82 -6.87
N TRP A 148 5.12 7.95 -6.16
CA TRP A 148 5.18 7.76 -4.71
C TRP A 148 4.30 8.73 -3.93
N LYS A 149 4.24 10.00 -4.34
CA LYS A 149 3.36 11.01 -3.73
C LYS A 149 1.90 10.71 -4.04
N ARG A 150 1.57 10.52 -5.32
CA ARG A 150 0.19 10.40 -5.82
C ARG A 150 -0.50 9.10 -5.44
N SER A 151 0.25 8.03 -5.14
CA SER A 151 -0.31 6.75 -4.68
C SER A 151 -0.34 6.60 -3.16
N GLY A 152 0.19 7.57 -2.41
CA GLY A 152 0.34 7.44 -0.95
C GLY A 152 1.46 6.48 -0.53
N ALA A 153 2.30 5.99 -1.44
CA ALA A 153 3.40 5.08 -1.10
C ALA A 153 4.40 5.68 -0.11
N TRP A 154 4.55 7.02 -0.11
CA TRP A 154 5.36 7.73 0.88
C TRP A 154 4.89 7.50 2.33
N PHE A 155 3.58 7.29 2.52
CA PHE A 155 2.97 7.06 3.83
C PHE A 155 3.11 5.60 4.25
N TYR A 156 2.78 4.67 3.34
CA TYR A 156 2.85 3.23 3.60
C TYR A 156 4.25 2.63 3.47
N LYS A 157 5.26 3.44 3.11
CA LYS A 157 6.65 3.03 2.83
C LYS A 157 6.75 1.94 1.75
N GLY A 158 5.78 1.90 0.84
CA GLY A 158 5.67 0.90 -0.22
C GLY A 158 4.48 1.22 -1.12
N LEU A 159 4.53 0.74 -2.37
CA LEU A 159 3.40 0.92 -3.28
C LEU A 159 2.17 0.17 -2.73
N PRO A 160 1.00 0.82 -2.67
CA PRO A 160 -0.23 0.11 -2.29
C PRO A 160 -0.56 -0.96 -3.34
N LYS A 161 -1.49 -1.86 -3.03
CA LYS A 161 -2.00 -2.83 -4.01
C LYS A 161 -2.51 -2.07 -5.25
N PHE A 162 -2.27 -2.60 -6.44
CA PHE A 162 -2.74 -2.01 -7.68
C PHE A 162 -3.08 -3.09 -8.71
N ILE A 163 -3.95 -2.74 -9.66
CA ILE A 163 -4.34 -3.61 -10.77
C ILE A 163 -3.76 -3.00 -12.04
N THR A 164 -2.82 -3.72 -12.67
CA THR A 164 -2.26 -3.29 -13.96
C THR A 164 -3.34 -3.32 -15.04
N PRO A 165 -3.48 -2.27 -15.87
CA PRO A 165 -4.40 -2.30 -16.99
C PRO A 165 -4.10 -3.49 -17.91
N LEU A 166 -5.14 -4.25 -18.26
CA LEU A 166 -5.03 -5.27 -19.29
C LEU A 166 -4.75 -4.57 -20.61
N LYS A 167 -3.59 -4.85 -21.21
CA LYS A 167 -3.26 -4.38 -22.55
C LYS A 167 -4.31 -4.95 -23.49
N SER A 168 -5.08 -4.09 -24.17
CA SER A 168 -6.09 -4.50 -25.15
C SER A 168 -5.41 -5.06 -26.40
N SER A 169 -4.84 -6.25 -26.28
CA SER A 169 -4.49 -7.10 -27.40
C SER A 169 -5.27 -8.38 -27.21
N SER A 170 -6.18 -8.65 -28.15
CA SER A 170 -6.84 -9.92 -28.34
C SER A 170 -5.86 -11.09 -28.20
N SER A 171 -5.78 -11.69 -27.02
CA SER A 171 -5.41 -13.09 -26.81
C SER A 171 -5.61 -13.42 -25.34
N SER A 172 -6.56 -14.32 -25.10
CA SER A 172 -6.74 -15.04 -23.84
C SER A 172 -5.43 -15.67 -23.38
N ARG A 173 -4.86 -15.22 -22.25
CA ARG A 173 -4.16 -16.07 -21.27
C ARG A 173 -3.71 -15.27 -20.04
N ALA A 174 -4.21 -15.74 -18.90
CA ALA A 174 -3.63 -15.74 -17.55
C ALA A 174 -3.27 -14.40 -16.88
N LEU A 175 -3.99 -14.13 -15.78
CA LEU A 175 -3.58 -13.26 -14.68
C LEU A 175 -2.26 -13.76 -14.08
N GLU A 176 -1.14 -13.17 -14.45
CA GLU A 176 0.10 -13.27 -13.68
C GLU A 176 0.13 -12.18 -12.62
N LEU A 177 -0.30 -12.56 -11.40
CA LEU A 177 0.08 -11.89 -10.16
C LEU A 177 1.61 -12.01 -10.01
N GLN A 178 2.35 -10.99 -10.42
CA GLN A 178 3.79 -10.96 -10.20
C GLN A 178 4.09 -10.50 -8.76
N GLY A 179 4.13 -11.47 -7.85
CA GLY A 179 4.77 -11.38 -6.54
C GLY A 179 5.81 -12.50 -6.43
N GLN A 180 7.07 -12.14 -6.18
CA GLN A 180 8.19 -13.08 -5.98
C GLN A 180 8.44 -13.30 -4.46
N PRO A 181 9.19 -14.33 -4.04
CA PRO A 181 8.66 -15.63 -3.64
C PRO A 181 8.81 -15.91 -2.14
N TRP A 182 7.85 -16.63 -1.55
CA TRP A 182 8.06 -17.37 -0.29
C TRP A 182 7.58 -18.80 -0.48
N GLN A 183 8.46 -19.75 -0.16
CA GLN A 183 8.28 -21.18 -0.37
C GLN A 183 7.39 -21.82 0.70
N GLY A 184 6.55 -22.76 0.27
CA GLY A 184 5.77 -23.67 1.10
C GLY A 184 4.83 -24.51 0.22
N GLU A 185 4.98 -25.82 0.27
CA GLU A 185 4.31 -26.89 -0.51
C GLU A 185 2.76 -26.91 -0.42
N PRO A 186 2.06 -27.61 -1.35
CA PRO A 186 0.62 -27.48 -1.56
C PRO A 186 -0.21 -28.49 -0.76
N GLU A 187 -1.31 -28.03 -0.17
CA GLU A 187 -2.42 -28.90 0.29
C GLU A 187 -3.74 -28.51 -0.37
N SER A 188 -4.57 -29.53 -0.53
CA SER A 188 -5.62 -29.65 -1.53
C SER A 188 -7.01 -29.11 -1.12
N VAL A 189 -7.80 -28.75 -2.13
CA VAL A 189 -9.29 -28.80 -2.22
C VAL A 189 -10.12 -27.77 -1.44
N GLY A 190 -11.11 -27.21 -2.15
CA GLY A 190 -12.41 -26.90 -1.54
C GLY A 190 -12.80 -25.43 -1.48
N SER A 191 -13.78 -25.06 -2.30
CA SER A 191 -14.46 -23.76 -2.27
C SER A 191 -15.07 -23.46 -0.89
N ARG A 192 -14.48 -22.53 -0.15
CA ARG A 192 -15.11 -21.76 0.95
C ARG A 192 -14.55 -20.35 0.95
N ARG A 193 -15.39 -19.35 0.63
CA ARG A 193 -15.03 -17.93 0.71
C ARG A 193 -14.80 -17.56 2.17
N SER A 194 -13.54 -17.38 2.55
CA SER A 194 -13.11 -17.00 3.89
C SER A 194 -12.61 -15.55 3.84
N PHE A 195 -13.27 -14.66 4.59
CA PHE A 195 -12.85 -13.27 4.70
C PHE A 195 -11.71 -13.13 5.71
N THR A 196 -10.70 -12.31 5.37
CA THR A 196 -9.41 -12.21 6.07
C THR A 196 -9.50 -11.72 7.52
N TRP A 197 -10.59 -11.08 7.91
CA TRP A 197 -10.86 -10.61 9.28
C TRP A 197 -11.46 -11.68 10.20
N ALA A 198 -11.90 -12.82 9.66
CA ALA A 198 -12.64 -13.83 10.41
C ALA A 198 -11.75 -14.80 11.21
N ARG A 199 -10.43 -14.59 11.25
CA ARG A 199 -9.51 -15.41 12.06
C ARG A 199 -9.07 -14.66 13.32
N GLY A 200 -9.86 -14.78 14.38
CA GLY A 200 -9.37 -14.62 15.76
C GLY A 200 -9.02 -16.01 16.30
N LYS A 201 -7.82 -16.15 16.88
CA LYS A 201 -7.44 -17.31 17.70
C LYS A 201 -8.10 -17.21 19.07
#